data_AF-A0A1F8MH75-F1
#
_entry.id   AF-A0A1F8MH75-F1
#
_cell.length_a   1.000
_cell.length_b   1.000
_cell.length_c   1.000
_cell.angle_alpha   90.00
_cell.angle_beta   90.00
_cell.angle_gamma   90.00
#
_symmetry.space_group_name_H-M   'P 1'
#
loop_
_entity.id
_entity.type
_entity.pdbx_description
1 polymer ?
#
loop_
_entity_poly.entity_id
_entity_poly.type
_entity_poly.pdbx_seq_one_letter_code
_entity_poly.pdbx_strand_id
1 'polypeptide(L)'
;MVPEEVKGWNWGAFALTWIWGIFSQVWIAFLVFIPFPLFGLAWAIVLGVKGNEWAWRNKKWDNIEHFKSTQRPWNIAGIVLFAISMVALIVIIPAVLIPLFLFG
;
A
#
# COMPACT_ATOMS: atom_id res chain seq x y z
N MET A 1 21.56 -8.08 7.27
CA MET A 1 20.78 -8.73 6.17
C MET A 1 19.30 -8.69 6.53
N VAL A 2 18.39 -8.74 5.55
CA VAL A 2 16.94 -8.83 5.83
C VAL A 2 16.57 -10.32 5.91
N PRO A 3 15.99 -10.81 7.02
CA PRO A 3 15.52 -12.20 7.13
C PRO A 3 14.48 -12.53 6.06
N GLU A 4 14.43 -13.78 5.59
CA GLU A 4 13.45 -14.17 4.57
C GLU A 4 12.01 -14.07 5.08
N GLU A 5 11.81 -14.30 6.37
CA GLU A 5 10.52 -14.23 7.05
C GLU A 5 9.94 -12.81 7.10
N VAL A 6 10.78 -11.79 6.88
CA VAL A 6 10.39 -10.38 6.78
C VAL A 6 9.95 -10.04 5.37
N LYS A 7 10.48 -10.73 4.35
CA LYS A 7 10.14 -10.44 2.96
C LYS A 7 8.71 -10.89 2.63
N GLY A 8 8.19 -10.35 1.53
CA GLY A 8 6.85 -10.62 1.04
C GLY A 8 6.03 -9.35 0.89
N TRP A 9 4.83 -9.54 0.35
CA TRP A 9 3.93 -8.43 0.03
C TRP A 9 3.45 -7.69 1.28
N ASN A 10 3.46 -6.36 1.24
CA ASN A 10 2.93 -5.48 2.26
C ASN A 10 1.71 -4.71 1.72
N TRP A 11 0.53 -5.12 2.14
CA TRP A 11 -0.73 -4.50 1.74
C TRP A 11 -0.87 -3.07 2.26
N GLY A 12 -0.33 -2.78 3.45
CA GLY A 12 -0.31 -1.42 3.99
C GLY A 12 0.54 -0.48 3.14
N ALA A 13 1.75 -0.89 2.78
CA ALA A 13 2.64 -0.12 1.94
C ALA A 13 2.05 0.12 0.54
N PHE A 14 1.43 -0.90 -0.05
CA PHE A 14 0.78 -0.79 -1.35
C PHE A 14 -0.44 0.15 -1.33
N ALA A 15 -1.38 -0.05 -0.40
CA ALA A 15 -2.66 0.65 -0.44
C ALA A 15 -2.62 2.03 0.23
N LEU A 16 -1.85 2.19 1.30
CA LEU A 16 -1.78 3.43 2.10
C LEU A 16 -0.55 4.28 1.75
N THR A 17 0.39 3.75 0.96
CA THR A 17 1.57 4.43 0.40
C THR A 17 2.26 5.39 1.38
N TRP A 18 2.08 6.70 1.22
CA TRP A 18 2.72 7.74 2.02
C TRP A 18 2.30 7.71 3.49
N ILE A 19 1.04 7.36 3.81
CA ILE A 19 0.55 7.27 5.19
C ILE A 19 1.33 6.18 5.90
N TRP A 20 1.35 4.97 5.33
CA TRP A 20 2.15 3.86 5.84
C TRP A 20 3.65 4.21 5.89
N GLY A 21 4.15 4.94 4.89
CA GLY A 21 5.53 5.40 4.80
C GLY A 21 5.97 6.26 5.99
N ILE A 22 5.12 7.18 6.47
CA ILE A 22 5.39 7.98 7.66
C ILE A 22 5.59 7.06 8.88
N PHE A 23 4.63 6.18 9.14
CA PHE A 23 4.66 5.33 10.33
C PHE A 23 5.75 4.25 10.25
N SER A 24 6.12 3.80 9.06
CA SER A 24 7.19 2.81 8.84
C SER A 24 8.57 3.44 8.58
N GLN A 25 8.68 4.78 8.63
CA GLN A 25 9.89 5.55 8.32
C GLN A 25 10.48 5.23 6.93
N VAL A 26 9.61 4.96 5.95
CA VAL A 26 9.97 4.72 4.54
C VAL A 26 9.62 5.96 3.73
N TRP A 27 10.48 6.99 3.78
CA TRP A 27 10.25 8.30 3.17
C TRP A 27 10.13 8.27 1.64
N ILE A 28 10.75 7.29 0.99
CA ILE A 28 10.59 7.09 -0.46
C ILE A 28 9.15 6.73 -0.84
N ALA A 29 8.27 6.41 0.11
CA ALA A 29 6.84 6.25 -0.15
C ALA A 29 6.18 7.53 -0.71
N PHE A 30 6.73 8.71 -0.40
CA PHE A 30 6.24 9.99 -0.92
C PHE A 30 6.44 10.16 -2.44
N LEU A 31 7.28 9.34 -3.09
CA LEU A 31 7.41 9.39 -4.54
C LEU A 31 6.09 9.09 -5.27
N VAL A 32 5.11 8.46 -4.61
CA VAL A 32 3.74 8.27 -5.14
C VAL A 32 3.10 9.57 -5.64
N PHE A 33 3.50 10.73 -5.11
CA PHE A 33 2.98 12.05 -5.48
C PHE A 33 3.56 12.64 -6.77
N ILE A 34 4.54 11.97 -7.40
CA ILE A 34 5.06 12.41 -8.71
C ILE A 34 3.91 12.37 -9.73
N PRO A 35 3.54 13.51 -10.35
CA PRO A 35 2.38 13.61 -11.22
C PRO A 35 2.71 13.12 -12.65
N PHE A 36 3.21 11.89 -12.75
CA PHE A 36 3.50 11.23 -14.02
C PHE A 36 2.49 10.09 -14.26
N PRO A 37 1.95 9.94 -15.49
CA PRO A 37 0.95 8.91 -15.78
C PRO A 37 1.39 7.53 -15.29
N LEU A 38 0.51 6.86 -14.53
CA LEU A 38 0.71 5.53 -13.95
C LEU A 38 1.89 5.38 -12.96
N PHE A 39 2.70 6.42 -12.73
CA PHE A 39 3.85 6.33 -11.81
C PHE A 39 3.42 6.02 -10.39
N GLY A 40 2.39 6.69 -9.87
CA GLY A 40 1.89 6.44 -8.52
C GLY A 40 1.46 4.99 -8.32
N LEU A 41 0.82 4.37 -9.32
CA LEU A 41 0.44 2.97 -9.29
C LEU A 41 1.66 2.05 -9.33
N ALA A 42 2.60 2.29 -10.25
CA ALA A 42 3.85 1.53 -10.31
C ALA A 42 4.63 1.62 -8.99
N TRP A 43 4.69 2.81 -8.40
CA TRP A 43 5.37 3.05 -7.14
C TRP A 43 4.66 2.37 -5.96
N ALA A 44 3.32 2.38 -5.93
CA ALA A 44 2.55 1.62 -4.96
C ALA A 44 2.88 0.12 -5.02
N ILE A 45 2.99 -0.47 -6.23
CA ILE A 45 3.39 -1.87 -6.41
C ILE A 45 4.81 -2.11 -5.87
N VAL A 46 5.75 -1.22 -6.17
CA VAL A 46 7.12 -1.30 -5.63
C VAL A 46 7.10 -1.27 -4.10
N LEU A 47 6.32 -0.38 -3.49
CA LEU A 47 6.11 -0.33 -2.05
C LEU A 47 5.49 -1.62 -1.52
N GLY A 48 4.56 -2.23 -2.24
CA GLY A 48 3.99 -3.54 -1.88
C GLY A 48 5.05 -4.64 -1.83
N VAL A 49 5.95 -4.70 -2.82
CA VAL A 49 7.00 -5.74 -2.89
C VAL A 49 8.14 -5.48 -1.90
N LYS A 50 8.60 -4.23 -1.79
CA LYS A 50 9.83 -3.87 -1.04
C LYS A 50 9.57 -3.22 0.32
N GLY A 51 8.33 -2.84 0.62
CA GLY A 51 7.98 -2.10 1.83
C GLY A 51 8.45 -2.77 3.10
N ASN A 52 8.24 -4.08 3.24
CA ASN A 52 8.71 -4.80 4.43
C ASN A 52 10.23 -4.74 4.59
N GLU A 53 11.00 -4.91 3.52
CA GLU A 53 12.46 -4.83 3.56
C GLU A 53 12.93 -3.42 3.97
N TRP A 54 12.29 -2.38 3.45
CA TRP A 54 12.63 -1.00 3.78
C TRP A 54 12.25 -0.65 5.23
N ALA A 55 11.05 -1.03 5.67
CA ALA A 55 10.60 -0.81 7.04
C ALA A 55 11.48 -1.56 8.07
N TRP A 56 11.93 -2.77 7.73
CA TRP A 56 12.85 -3.53 8.57
C TRP A 56 14.19 -2.81 8.75
N ARG A 57 14.75 -2.23 7.68
CA ARG A 57 16.04 -1.53 7.71
C ARG A 57 15.98 -0.18 8.42
N ASN A 58 14.83 0.48 8.41
CA ASN A 58 14.72 1.87 8.87
C ASN A 58 14.42 2.01 10.37
N LYS A 59 14.13 0.91 11.07
CA LYS A 59 13.81 0.90 12.51
C LYS A 59 14.59 -0.18 13.26
N LYS A 60 14.66 -0.03 14.58
CA LYS A 60 15.13 -1.09 15.48
C LYS A 60 13.95 -1.99 15.86
N TRP A 61 14.18 -3.28 15.77
CA TRP A 61 13.20 -4.32 16.09
C TRP A 61 13.85 -5.31 17.04
N ASP A 62 13.13 -5.73 18.08
CA ASP A 62 13.67 -6.69 19.06
C ASP A 62 13.80 -8.09 18.45
N ASN A 63 12.83 -8.48 17.61
CA ASN A 63 12.80 -9.74 16.87
C ASN A 63 11.83 -9.63 15.67
N ILE A 64 11.75 -10.71 14.88
CA ILE A 64 10.90 -10.79 13.70
C ILE A 64 9.41 -10.73 14.09
N GLU A 65 9.04 -11.29 15.23
CA GLU A 65 7.66 -11.32 15.74
C GLU A 65 7.17 -9.91 16.09
N HIS A 66 8.03 -9.08 16.70
CA HIS A 66 7.73 -7.68 17.01
C HIS A 66 7.53 -6.85 15.74
N PHE A 67 8.33 -7.09 14.70
CA PHE A 67 8.11 -6.47 13.39
C PHE A 67 6.77 -6.90 12.78
N LYS A 68 6.50 -8.21 12.74
CA LYS A 68 5.28 -8.76 12.15
C LYS A 68 4.03 -8.31 12.90
N SER A 69 4.07 -8.26 14.23
CA SER A 69 2.94 -7.77 15.04
C SER A 69 2.66 -6.29 14.76
N THR A 70 3.70 -5.48 14.55
CA THR A 70 3.58 -4.06 14.20
C THR A 70 3.05 -3.86 12.77
N GLN A 71 3.47 -4.68 11.80
CA GLN A 71 3.01 -4.57 10.41
C GLN A 71 1.63 -5.20 10.16
N ARG A 72 1.17 -6.11 11.02
CA ARG A 72 -0.10 -6.83 10.83
C ARG A 72 -1.34 -5.91 10.73
N PRO A 73 -1.55 -4.91 11.60
CA PRO A 73 -2.65 -3.96 11.46
C PRO A 73 -2.60 -3.19 10.13
N TRP A 74 -1.40 -2.79 9.69
CA TRP A 74 -1.21 -2.11 8.41
C TRP A 74 -1.58 -3.00 7.23
N ASN A 75 -1.19 -4.28 7.27
CA ASN A 75 -1.59 -5.25 6.24
C ASN A 75 -3.11 -5.43 6.20
N ILE A 76 -3.77 -5.55 7.35
CA ILE A 76 -5.23 -5.67 7.41
C ILE A 76 -5.90 -4.40 6.85
N ALA A 77 -5.48 -3.22 7.31
CA ALA A 77 -6.01 -1.95 6.82
C ALA A 77 -5.83 -1.80 5.30
N GLY A 78 -4.66 -2.19 4.79
CA GLY A 78 -4.37 -2.17 3.36
C GLY A 78 -5.27 -3.11 2.54
N ILE A 79 -5.51 -4.33 3.02
CA ILE A 79 -6.43 -5.30 2.38
C ILE A 79 -7.85 -4.73 2.34
N VAL A 80 -8.35 -4.21 3.47
CA VAL A 80 -9.70 -3.65 3.57
C VAL A 80 -9.86 -2.48 2.60
N LEU A 81 -8.90 -1.54 2.60
CA LEU A 81 -8.93 -0.39 1.71
C LEU A 81 -8.88 -0.80 0.23
N PHE A 82 -8.04 -1.78 -0.11
CA PHE A 82 -7.96 -2.29 -1.47
C PHE A 82 -9.26 -2.97 -1.92
N ALA A 83 -9.89 -3.78 -1.05
CA ALA A 83 -11.16 -4.42 -1.36
C ALA A 83 -12.26 -3.38 -1.63
N ILE A 84 -12.36 -2.34 -0.79
CA ILE A 84 -13.31 -1.23 -0.97
C ILE A 84 -13.07 -0.50 -2.28
N SER A 85 -11.81 -0.19 -2.61
CA SER A 85 -11.48 0.52 -3.85
C SER A 85 -11.78 -0.30 -5.10
N MET A 86 -11.57 -1.62 -5.07
CA MET A 86 -11.94 -2.51 -6.18
C MET A 86 -13.45 -2.60 -6.37
N VAL A 87 -14.23 -2.70 -5.29
CA VAL A 87 -15.71 -2.65 -5.38
C VAL A 87 -16.18 -1.33 -5.96
N ALA A 88 -15.60 -0.20 -5.51
CA ALA A 88 -15.93 1.12 -6.06
C ALA A 88 -15.61 1.21 -7.56
N LEU A 89 -14.42 0.76 -7.97
CA LEU A 89 -13.96 0.81 -9.36
C LEU A 89 -14.82 -0.03 -10.30
N ILE A 90 -15.22 -1.24 -9.88
CA ILE A 90 -15.89 -2.22 -10.75
C ILE A 90 -17.41 -2.05 -10.75
N VAL A 91 -18.00 -1.64 -9.62
CA VAL A 91 -19.46 -1.61 -9.45
C VAL A 91 -19.97 -0.18 -9.44
N ILE A 92 -19.46 0.66 -8.53
CA ILE A 92 -20.04 1.97 -8.25
C ILE A 92 -19.76 2.94 -9.41
N ILE A 93 -18.51 3.02 -9.88
CA ILE A 93 -18.12 3.94 -10.94
C ILE A 93 -18.91 3.66 -12.24
N PRO A 94 -19.00 2.42 -12.76
CA PRO A 94 -19.81 2.14 -13.94
C PRO A 94 -21.30 2.38 -13.71
N ALA A 95 -21.84 2.00 -12.55
CA ALA A 95 -23.25 2.20 -12.24
C ALA A 95 -23.68 3.67 -12.22
N VAL A 96 -22.75 4.60 -11.93
CA VAL A 96 -23.01 6.05 -11.94
C VAL A 96 -22.66 6.68 -13.29
N LEU A 97 -21.49 6.37 -13.85
CA LEU A 97 -21.01 7.01 -15.07
C LEU A 97 -21.77 6.55 -16.32
N ILE A 98 -22.19 5.28 -16.40
CA ILE A 98 -22.92 4.77 -17.57
C ILE A 98 -24.28 5.47 -17.74
N PRO A 99 -25.16 5.54 -16.72
CA PRO A 99 -26.42 6.27 -16.87
C PRO A 99 -26.22 7.77 -17.16
N LEU A 100 -25.23 8.40 -16.52
CA LEU A 100 -24.92 9.81 -16.77
C LEU A 100 -24.51 10.06 -18.23
N PHE A 101 -23.74 9.16 -18.83
CA PHE A 101 -23.35 9.27 -20.24
C PHE A 101 -24.47 8.89 -21.21
N LEU A 102 -25.33 7.93 -20.85
CA LEU A 102 -26.41 7.44 -21.71
C LEU A 102 -27.67 8.32 -21.68
N PHE A 103 -27.93 9.00 -20.57
CA PHE A 103 -29.19 9.73 -20.33
C PHE A 103 -28.99 11.20 -19.91
N GLY A 104 -27.74 11.68 -19.83
CA GLY A 104 -27.40 13.07 -19.51
C GLY A 104 -27.14 13.94 -20.74
#